data_AF-A0A2N9LBN8-F1
#
_entry.id   AF-A0A2N9LBN8-F1
#
_cell.length_a   1.000
_cell.length_b   1.000
_cell.length_c   1.000
_cell.angle_alpha   90.00
_cell.angle_beta   90.00
_cell.angle_gamma   90.00
#
_symmetry.space_group_name_H-M   'P 1'
#
loop_
_entity.id
_entity.type
_entity.pdbx_description
1 polymer ?
#
loop_
_entity_poly.entity_id
_entity_poly.type
_entity_poly.pdbx_seq_one_letter_code
_entity_poly.pdbx_strand_id
1 'polypeptide(L)'
;MEDALAADDFARLKDWLRSMPRAGHAWLTPERLQRYVQVWRRGLTGALNYYRASPLHPAAESSEATAALRLNAEHFFVGVPTLVLWGMRDESLVPELLDGLEQWVPDVMIERFAAATHWIVHEEPRRVAERVLAFLAPPGLAARPASIS
;
A
#
# COMPACT_ATOMS: atom_id res chain seq x y z
N MET A 1 -18.22 -3.21 12.86
CA MET A 1 -17.35 -2.70 11.76
C MET A 1 -17.83 -3.26 10.43
N GLU A 2 -18.01 -4.58 10.33
CA GLU A 2 -18.60 -5.27 9.17
C GLU A 2 -19.91 -4.63 8.72
N ASP A 3 -20.90 -4.51 9.61
CA ASP A 3 -22.23 -3.98 9.26
C ASP A 3 -22.13 -2.57 8.70
N ALA A 4 -21.27 -1.72 9.28
CA ALA A 4 -21.05 -0.35 8.81
C ALA A 4 -20.36 -0.29 7.44
N LEU A 5 -19.51 -1.26 7.10
CA LEU A 5 -18.84 -1.35 5.80
C LEU A 5 -19.71 -2.06 4.75
N ALA A 6 -20.63 -2.93 5.17
CA ALA A 6 -21.58 -3.62 4.30
C ALA A 6 -22.84 -2.79 4.00
N ALA A 7 -23.14 -1.80 4.84
CA ALA A 7 -24.27 -0.88 4.67
C ALA A 7 -24.31 -0.24 3.26
N ASP A 8 -25.53 0.02 2.79
CA ASP A 8 -25.82 0.68 1.52
C ASP A 8 -25.10 0.04 0.32
N ASP A 9 -25.10 -1.29 0.30
CA ASP A 9 -24.40 -2.11 -0.69
C ASP A 9 -22.91 -1.75 -0.78
N PHE A 10 -22.24 -1.66 0.38
CA PHE A 10 -20.83 -1.29 0.50
C PHE A 10 -20.49 0.15 0.08
N ALA A 11 -21.38 1.11 0.32
CA ALA A 11 -21.21 2.51 -0.12
C ALA A 11 -19.84 3.09 0.28
N ARG A 12 -19.42 2.90 1.53
CA ARG A 12 -18.14 3.40 2.04
C ARG A 12 -16.93 2.80 1.32
N LEU A 13 -16.94 1.50 1.06
CA LEU A 13 -15.85 0.83 0.34
C LEU A 13 -15.79 1.29 -1.12
N LYS A 14 -16.96 1.48 -1.75
CA LYS A 14 -17.05 2.05 -3.11
C LYS A 14 -16.50 3.47 -3.16
N ASP A 15 -16.76 4.27 -2.13
CA ASP A 15 -16.26 5.63 -2.03
C ASP A 15 -14.74 5.67 -1.81
N TRP A 16 -14.17 4.76 -1.01
CA TRP A 16 -12.71 4.66 -0.87
C TRP A 16 -11.99 4.31 -2.17
N LEU A 17 -12.55 3.40 -2.98
CA LEU A 17 -12.02 3.13 -4.32
C LEU A 17 -12.07 4.36 -5.23
N ARG A 18 -12.92 5.35 -4.92
CA ARG A 18 -13.11 6.60 -5.67
C ARG A 18 -12.39 7.80 -5.08
N SER A 19 -12.09 7.83 -3.78
CA SER A 19 -11.78 9.07 -3.06
C SER A 19 -10.33 9.53 -3.16
N MET A 20 -9.37 8.66 -3.53
CA MET A 20 -7.94 9.02 -3.58
C MET A 20 -7.60 9.56 -4.99
N PRO A 21 -7.35 10.87 -5.20
CA PRO A 21 -7.82 11.55 -6.40
C PRO A 21 -6.72 12.03 -7.38
N ARG A 22 -7.15 12.33 -8.63
CA ARG A 22 -6.51 13.10 -9.73
C ARG A 22 -5.71 12.37 -10.81
N ALA A 23 -5.45 11.07 -10.70
CA ALA A 23 -5.17 10.22 -11.87
C ALA A 23 -6.48 9.47 -12.17
N GLY A 24 -7.01 9.62 -13.39
CA GLY A 24 -8.38 9.18 -13.68
C GLY A 24 -8.67 7.74 -13.25
N HIS A 25 -9.86 7.53 -12.69
CA HIS A 25 -10.40 6.20 -12.33
C HIS A 25 -10.73 5.33 -13.55
N ALA A 26 -10.03 5.52 -14.68
CA ALA A 26 -10.19 4.73 -15.89
C ALA A 26 -10.01 3.23 -15.60
N TRP A 27 -9.20 2.90 -14.59
CA TRP A 27 -9.04 1.53 -14.13
C TRP A 27 -10.27 0.98 -13.41
N LEU A 28 -11.05 1.80 -12.70
CA LEU A 28 -12.22 1.39 -11.92
C LEU A 28 -13.50 1.45 -12.77
N THR A 29 -13.57 0.59 -13.78
CA THR A 29 -14.78 0.45 -14.61
C THR A 29 -15.97 -0.09 -13.79
N PRO A 30 -17.22 0.11 -14.24
CA PRO A 30 -18.40 -0.46 -13.57
C PRO A 30 -18.30 -1.97 -13.37
N GLU A 31 -17.77 -2.70 -14.35
CA GLU A 31 -17.59 -4.15 -14.30
C GLU A 31 -16.55 -4.54 -13.24
N ARG A 32 -15.46 -3.77 -13.12
CA ARG A 32 -14.45 -4.01 -12.09
C ARG A 32 -14.99 -3.72 -10.70
N LEU A 33 -15.72 -2.61 -10.54
CA LEU A 33 -16.38 -2.28 -9.28
C LEU A 33 -17.35 -3.39 -8.84
N GLN A 34 -18.14 -3.93 -9.78
CA GLN A 34 -18.99 -5.08 -9.52
C GLN A 34 -18.23 -6.33 -9.07
N ARG A 35 -17.03 -6.58 -9.61
CA ARG A 35 -16.18 -7.69 -9.13
C ARG A 35 -15.75 -7.49 -7.68
N TYR A 36 -15.36 -6.29 -7.28
CA TYR A 36 -15.06 -5.98 -5.87
C TYR A 36 -16.27 -6.25 -4.98
N VAL A 37 -17.45 -5.75 -5.36
CA VAL A 37 -18.69 -5.96 -4.62
C VAL A 37 -19.02 -7.45 -4.50
N GLN A 38 -18.86 -8.24 -5.57
CA GLN A 38 -19.08 -9.68 -5.52
C GLN A 38 -18.14 -10.40 -4.54
N VAL A 39 -16.89 -9.94 -4.41
CA VAL A 39 -15.95 -10.48 -3.42
C VAL A 39 -16.36 -10.06 -2.01
N TRP A 40 -16.70 -8.80 -1.78
CA TRP A 40 -17.13 -8.31 -0.46
C TRP A 40 -18.39 -8.99 0.06
N ARG A 41 -19.32 -9.36 -0.83
CA ARG A 41 -20.51 -10.16 -0.49
C ARG A 41 -20.20 -11.55 0.04
N ARG A 42 -19.00 -12.09 -0.24
CA ARG A 42 -18.54 -13.37 0.35
C ARG A 42 -18.11 -13.23 1.80
N GLY A 43 -17.93 -12.00 2.28
CA GLY A 43 -17.59 -11.68 3.66
C GLY A 43 -16.42 -10.70 3.78
N LEU A 44 -16.46 -9.89 4.84
CA LEU A 44 -15.41 -8.90 5.15
C LEU A 44 -14.52 -9.33 6.32
N THR A 45 -14.96 -10.30 7.12
CA THR A 45 -14.32 -10.67 8.39
C THR A 45 -12.85 -11.04 8.23
N GLY A 46 -12.50 -11.80 7.18
CA GLY A 46 -11.10 -12.19 6.94
C GLY A 46 -10.17 -10.99 6.74
N ALA A 47 -10.56 -10.04 5.91
CA ALA A 47 -9.79 -8.82 5.68
C ALA A 47 -9.74 -7.95 6.95
N LEU A 48 -10.85 -7.86 7.68
CA LEU A 48 -10.95 -7.04 8.89
C LEU A 48 -10.17 -7.61 10.08
N ASN A 49 -9.93 -8.92 10.11
CA ASN A 49 -9.09 -9.54 11.13
C ASN A 49 -7.64 -9.04 11.07
N TYR A 50 -7.13 -8.60 9.92
CA TYR A 50 -5.82 -7.97 9.82
C TYR A 50 -5.74 -6.70 10.70
N TYR A 51 -6.77 -5.85 10.64
CA TYR A 51 -6.85 -4.64 11.46
C TYR A 51 -7.07 -4.94 12.94
N ARG A 52 -7.86 -5.97 13.27
CA ARG A 52 -8.08 -6.40 14.66
C ARG A 52 -6.84 -6.97 15.34
N ALA A 53 -5.98 -7.62 14.55
CA ALA A 53 -4.75 -8.21 15.06
C ALA A 53 -3.67 -7.17 15.35
N SER A 54 -3.79 -5.96 14.79
CA SER A 54 -2.84 -4.88 15.00
C SER A 54 -3.12 -4.15 16.32
N PRO A 55 -2.16 -4.05 17.25
CA PRO A 55 -2.27 -3.16 18.41
C PRO A 55 -2.00 -1.68 18.04
N LEU A 56 -1.58 -1.42 16.80
CA LEU A 56 -1.33 -0.08 16.26
C LEU A 56 -2.64 0.50 15.74
N HIS A 57 -3.04 1.62 16.33
CA HIS A 57 -4.18 2.44 15.91
C HIS A 57 -3.68 3.82 15.47
N PRO A 58 -4.40 4.54 14.59
CA PRO A 58 -4.07 5.92 14.22
C PRO A 58 -3.90 6.80 15.46
N ALA A 59 -3.03 7.79 15.40
CA ALA A 59 -2.66 8.62 16.55
C ALA A 59 -3.86 9.31 17.24
N ALA A 60 -4.94 9.59 16.51
CA ALA A 60 -6.17 10.16 17.06
C ALA A 60 -6.96 9.18 17.98
N GLU A 61 -6.64 7.89 17.90
CA GLU A 61 -7.21 6.80 18.70
C GLU A 61 -6.15 6.15 19.60
N SER A 62 -5.17 6.94 20.07
CA SER A 62 -4.15 6.43 20.99
C SER A 62 -4.82 5.91 22.28
N SER A 63 -4.78 4.60 22.48
CA SER A 63 -5.16 3.97 23.74
C SER A 63 -3.93 3.80 24.64
N GLU A 64 -4.14 3.60 25.94
CA GLU A 64 -3.06 3.20 26.87
C GLU A 64 -2.29 1.97 26.36
N ALA A 65 -2.96 1.05 25.67
CA ALA A 65 -2.35 -0.14 25.09
C ALA A 65 -1.38 0.18 23.94
N THR A 66 -1.72 1.14 23.07
CA THR A 66 -0.81 1.61 22.00
C THR A 66 0.36 2.40 22.59
N ALA A 67 0.15 3.18 23.66
CA ALA A 67 1.19 3.91 24.36
C ALA A 67 2.19 3.00 25.11
N ALA A 68 1.73 1.83 25.58
CA ALA A 68 2.56 0.83 26.23
C ALA A 68 3.29 -0.09 25.23
N LEU A 69 3.00 0.01 23.93
CA LEU A 69 3.57 -0.86 22.92
C LEU A 69 5.07 -0.58 22.76
N ARG A 70 5.90 -1.54 23.19
CA ARG A 70 7.33 -1.51 22.93
C ARG A 70 7.62 -2.24 21.63
N LEU A 71 7.91 -1.46 20.59
CA LEU A 71 8.37 -1.99 19.31
C LEU A 71 9.86 -2.32 19.43
N ASN A 72 10.23 -3.58 19.24
CA ASN A 72 11.64 -3.97 19.10
C ASN A 72 12.08 -3.67 17.66
N ALA A 73 12.97 -2.70 17.52
CA ALA A 73 13.63 -2.30 16.27
C ALA A 73 14.08 -3.51 15.43
N GLU A 74 14.68 -4.53 16.03
CA GLU A 74 15.21 -5.69 15.32
C GLU A 74 14.13 -6.49 14.58
N HIS A 75 12.87 -6.47 15.04
CA HIS A 75 11.77 -7.18 14.39
C HIS A 75 11.33 -6.54 13.07
N PHE A 76 11.76 -5.31 12.80
CA PHE A 76 11.39 -4.54 11.60
C PHE A 76 12.52 -4.50 10.55
N PHE A 77 13.64 -5.15 10.84
CA PHE A 77 14.78 -5.18 9.93
C PHE A 77 14.58 -6.17 8.78
N VAL A 78 14.81 -5.72 7.54
CA VAL A 78 14.71 -6.53 6.32
C VAL A 78 16.10 -6.61 5.66
N GLY A 79 16.75 -7.76 5.81
CA GLY A 79 18.13 -7.99 5.33
C GLY A 79 18.26 -8.49 3.89
N VAL A 80 17.19 -8.49 3.11
CA VAL A 80 17.17 -8.94 1.71
C VAL A 80 16.95 -7.77 0.75
N PRO A 81 17.45 -7.84 -0.50
CA PRO A 81 17.17 -6.82 -1.50
C PRO A 81 15.66 -6.57 -1.60
N THR A 82 15.25 -5.30 -1.57
CA THR A 82 13.84 -4.92 -1.50
C THR A 82 13.53 -3.78 -2.47
N LEU A 83 12.55 -3.98 -3.34
CA LEU A 83 12.00 -2.93 -4.20
C LEU A 83 10.75 -2.34 -3.56
N VAL A 84 10.73 -1.02 -3.37
CA VAL A 84 9.56 -0.25 -2.94
C VAL A 84 9.07 0.60 -4.10
N LEU A 85 7.85 0.34 -4.55
CA LEU A 85 7.16 1.16 -5.56
C LEU A 85 6.16 2.05 -4.83
N TRP A 86 6.31 3.38 -4.93
CA TRP A 86 5.51 4.31 -4.13
C TRP A 86 4.73 5.32 -4.99
N GLY A 87 3.42 5.42 -4.77
CA GLY A 87 2.57 6.45 -5.36
C GLY A 87 2.69 7.76 -4.60
N MET A 88 3.20 8.82 -5.24
CA MET A 88 3.47 10.09 -4.56
C MET A 88 2.20 10.90 -4.25
N ARG A 89 1.04 10.44 -4.70
CA ARG A 89 -0.28 11.02 -4.41
C ARG A 89 -1.14 10.09 -3.53
N ASP A 90 -0.52 9.13 -2.85
CA ASP A 90 -1.21 8.29 -1.87
C ASP A 90 -1.56 9.12 -0.62
N GLU A 91 -2.84 9.16 -0.25
CA GLU A 91 -3.32 9.86 0.96
C GLU A 91 -3.49 8.92 2.16
N SER A 92 -3.37 7.59 1.94
CA SER A 92 -3.39 6.57 3.00
C SER A 92 -1.99 6.32 3.55
N LEU A 93 -0.99 6.23 2.67
CA LEU A 93 0.42 6.06 3.00
C LEU A 93 1.21 7.22 2.42
N VAL A 94 1.41 8.24 3.25
CA VAL A 94 2.05 9.49 2.81
C VAL A 94 3.55 9.30 2.52
N PRO A 95 4.13 9.99 1.53
CA PRO A 95 5.52 9.77 1.11
C PRO A 95 6.60 9.95 2.19
N GLU A 96 6.31 10.70 3.25
CA GLU A 96 7.18 10.89 4.42
C GLU A 96 7.52 9.55 5.12
N LEU A 97 6.71 8.50 4.91
CA LEU A 97 7.02 7.14 5.38
C LEU A 97 8.26 6.52 4.71
N LEU A 98 8.74 7.11 3.61
CA LEU A 98 9.98 6.69 2.95
C LEU A 98 11.23 7.25 3.64
N ASP A 99 11.09 8.30 4.45
CA ASP A 99 12.23 9.00 5.04
C ASP A 99 12.91 8.12 6.10
N GLY A 100 14.18 7.79 5.85
CA GLY A 100 14.97 6.92 6.72
C GLY A 100 14.59 5.44 6.63
N LEU A 101 13.82 5.01 5.62
CA LEU A 101 13.45 3.59 5.44
C LEU A 101 14.68 2.67 5.33
N GLU A 102 15.78 3.18 4.76
CA GLU A 102 17.05 2.49 4.59
C GLU A 102 17.71 2.04 5.91
N GLN A 103 17.34 2.65 7.04
CA GLN A 103 17.83 2.22 8.36
C GLN A 103 17.28 0.83 8.75
N TRP A 104 16.10 0.48 8.22
CA TRP A 104 15.40 -0.78 8.46
C TRP A 104 15.59 -1.77 7.31
N VAL A 105 15.75 -1.25 6.09
CA VAL A 105 15.93 -2.03 4.87
C VAL A 105 17.19 -1.56 4.13
N PRO A 106 18.39 -2.04 4.48
CA PRO A 106 19.64 -1.46 3.98
C PRO A 106 19.84 -1.59 2.47
N ASP A 107 19.29 -2.63 1.84
CA ASP A 107 19.32 -2.82 0.39
C ASP A 107 17.94 -2.52 -0.23
N VAL A 108 17.43 -1.32 0.06
CA VAL A 108 16.17 -0.82 -0.49
C VAL A 108 16.40 -0.04 -1.79
N MET A 109 15.60 -0.37 -2.80
CA MET A 109 15.46 0.40 -4.03
C MET A 109 14.08 1.06 -4.04
N ILE A 110 14.04 2.40 -4.02
CA ILE A 110 12.78 3.16 -3.98
C ILE A 110 12.51 3.77 -5.35
N GLU A 111 11.42 3.35 -5.98
CA GLU A 111 10.92 3.88 -7.25
C GLU A 111 9.64 4.70 -7.01
N ARG A 112 9.72 6.00 -7.31
CA ARG A 112 8.62 6.95 -7.06
C ARG A 112 7.76 7.15 -8.32
N PHE A 113 6.45 7.04 -8.14
CA PHE A 113 5.44 7.19 -9.17
C PHE A 113 4.71 8.51 -8.92
N ALA A 114 5.20 9.58 -9.55
CA ALA A 114 4.79 10.96 -9.27
C ALA A 114 3.27 11.22 -9.45
N ALA A 115 2.63 10.48 -10.35
CA ALA A 115 1.20 10.63 -10.64
C ALA A 115 0.31 9.59 -9.94
N ALA A 116 0.90 8.50 -9.44
CA ALA A 116 0.15 7.39 -8.86
C ALA A 116 -0.29 7.69 -7.42
N THR A 117 -1.42 7.10 -7.05
CA THR A 117 -2.04 7.14 -5.73
C THR A 117 -1.79 5.82 -4.99
N HIS A 118 -2.64 5.50 -4.02
CA HIS A 118 -2.72 4.20 -3.36
C HIS A 118 -2.91 3.03 -4.34
N TRP A 119 -3.52 3.28 -5.51
CA TRP A 119 -3.90 2.24 -6.47
C TRP A 119 -2.86 2.03 -7.58
N ILE A 120 -1.57 2.23 -7.30
CA ILE A 120 -0.45 2.16 -8.25
C ILE A 120 -0.51 0.95 -9.20
N VAL A 121 -0.89 -0.23 -8.70
CA VAL A 121 -1.00 -1.47 -9.51
C VAL A 121 -2.10 -1.41 -10.56
N HIS A 122 -3.13 -0.58 -10.35
CA HIS A 122 -4.21 -0.36 -11.31
C HIS A 122 -3.95 0.84 -12.23
N GLU A 123 -3.25 1.85 -11.73
CA GLU A 123 -2.99 3.11 -12.44
C GLU A 123 -1.81 3.01 -13.41
N GLU A 124 -0.71 2.37 -12.99
CA GLU A 124 0.49 2.19 -13.81
C GLU A 124 0.90 0.70 -13.93
N PRO A 125 -0.03 -0.22 -14.31
CA PRO A 125 0.21 -1.67 -14.27
C PRO A 125 1.42 -2.11 -15.09
N ARG A 126 1.62 -1.49 -16.27
CA ARG A 126 2.73 -1.83 -17.17
C ARG A 126 4.07 -1.46 -16.53
N ARG A 127 4.18 -0.24 -16.00
CA ARG A 127 5.41 0.25 -15.38
C ARG A 127 5.71 -0.51 -14.08
N VAL A 128 4.70 -0.83 -13.27
CA VAL A 128 4.86 -1.71 -12.10
C VAL A 128 5.44 -3.06 -12.52
N ALA A 129 4.85 -3.72 -13.51
CA ALA A 129 5.34 -5.01 -14.00
C ALA A 129 6.77 -4.92 -14.54
N GLU A 130 7.08 -3.88 -15.33
CA GLU A 130 8.44 -3.62 -15.83
C GLU A 130 9.46 -3.47 -14.69
N ARG A 131 9.15 -2.72 -13.64
CA ARG A 131 10.04 -2.51 -12.49
C ARG A 131 10.26 -3.79 -11.70
N VAL A 132 9.20 -4.55 -11.46
CA VAL A 132 9.28 -5.85 -10.77
C VAL A 132 10.13 -6.83 -11.58
N LEU A 133 9.90 -6.95 -12.88
CA LEU A 133 10.68 -7.84 -13.75
C LEU A 133 12.16 -7.43 -13.82
N ALA A 134 12.44 -6.13 -13.91
CA ALA A 134 13.81 -5.62 -13.88
C ALA A 134 14.52 -5.93 -12.55
N PHE A 135 13.81 -5.82 -11.43
CA PHE A 135 14.36 -6.13 -10.10
C PHE A 135 14.63 -7.63 -9.92
N LEU A 136 13.78 -8.49 -10.49
CA LEU A 136 13.96 -9.95 -10.44
C LEU A 136 14.99 -10.48 -11.46
N ALA A 137 15.47 -9.64 -12.37
CA ALA A 137 16.43 -10.07 -13.38
C ALA A 137 17.77 -10.46 -12.74
N PRO A 138 18.47 -11.49 -13.25
CA PRO A 138 19.78 -11.89 -12.74
C PRO A 138 20.79 -10.72 -12.77
N PRO A 139 21.72 -10.66 -11.80
CA PRO A 139 22.79 -9.66 -11.81
C PRO A 139 23.58 -9.75 -13.12
N GLY A 140 23.50 -8.68 -13.94
CA GLY A 140 24.12 -8.62 -15.28
C GLY A 140 23.20 -8.09 -16.38
N LEU A 141 21.88 -8.06 -16.18
CA LEU A 141 20.90 -7.51 -17.14
C LEU A 141 20.20 -6.22 -16.69
N ALA A 142 20.20 -5.90 -15.39
CA ALA A 142 19.64 -4.66 -14.85
C ALA A 142 20.78 -3.72 -14.41
N ALA A 143 20.97 -2.62 -15.13
CA ALA A 143 21.86 -1.55 -14.69
C ALA A 143 21.28 -0.95 -13.40
N ARG A 144 22.01 -1.04 -12.30
CA ARG A 144 21.66 -0.33 -11.05
C ARG A 144 21.72 1.18 -11.34
N PRO A 145 20.63 1.94 -11.19
CA PRO A 145 20.74 3.39 -11.25
C PRO A 145 21.67 3.84 -10.11
N ALA A 146 22.63 4.70 -10.44
CA ALA A 146 23.60 5.21 -9.48
C ALA A 146 22.88 6.02 -8.39
N SER A 147 23.20 5.73 -7.13
CA SER A 147 22.80 6.56 -6.00
C SER A 147 23.36 7.98 -6.20
N ILE A 148 22.47 8.97 -6.26
CA ILE A 148 22.86 10.38 -6.23
C ILE A 148 23.22 10.70 -4.77
N SER A 149 24.47 11.11 -4.56
CA SER A 149 24.97 11.66 -3.29
C SER A 149 24.49 13.10 -3.08
#